data_AF-A0A961RK33-F1
#
_entry.id   AF-A0A961RK33-F1
#
_cell.length_a   1.000
_cell.length_b   1.000
_cell.length_c   1.000
_cell.angle_alpha   90.00
_cell.angle_beta   90.00
_cell.angle_gamma   90.00
#
_symmetry.space_group_name_H-M   'P 1'
#
loop_
_entity.id
_entity.type
_entity.pdbx_description
1 polymer ?
#
loop_
_entity_poly.entity_id
_entity_poly.type
_entity_poly.pdbx_seq_one_letter_code
_entity_poly.pdbx_strand_id
1 'polypeptide(L)'
;MTDETLDTIVDFASKLRGQKFRTILADPPWRFLNRTGKVAPEHRRLNRYGTMSTHEICELPVAEILEPTAHLYLWTPNALLPEALQVMQAWGFEYKSNIVW
;
A
#
# COMPACT_ATOMS: atom_id res chain seq x y z
N MET A 1 13.86 6.44 3.85
CA MET A 1 13.11 5.39 4.57
C MET A 1 13.05 5.78 6.04
N THR A 2 11.85 5.79 6.64
CA THR A 2 11.65 6.09 8.07
C THR A 2 11.87 4.82 8.91
N ASP A 3 12.20 4.95 10.21
CA ASP A 3 12.40 3.79 11.10
C ASP A 3 11.15 2.89 11.14
N GLU A 4 9.95 3.49 11.16
CA GLU A 4 8.68 2.76 11.13
C GLU A 4 8.45 2.00 9.80
N THR A 5 8.94 2.53 8.67
CA THR A 5 8.89 1.82 7.38
C THR A 5 9.85 0.64 7.38
N LEU A 6 11.04 0.81 7.94
CA LEU A 6 12.01 -0.28 8.05
C LEU A 6 11.46 -1.41 8.92
N ASP A 7 10.86 -1.09 10.07
CA ASP A 7 10.20 -2.06 10.95
C ASP A 7 9.08 -2.80 10.20
N THR A 8 8.29 -2.08 9.40
CA THR A 8 7.23 -2.68 8.58
C THR A 8 7.79 -3.67 7.56
N ILE A 9 8.87 -3.32 6.87
CA ILE A 9 9.53 -4.19 5.88
C ILE A 9 10.11 -5.44 6.56
N VAL A 10 10.75 -5.26 7.72
CA VAL A 10 11.32 -6.37 8.50
C VAL A 10 10.20 -7.31 8.99
N ASP A 11 9.12 -6.76 9.53
CA ASP A 11 7.96 -7.54 9.97
C ASP A 11 7.34 -8.31 8.81
N PHE A 12 7.12 -7.65 7.66
CA PHE A 12 6.61 -8.27 6.44
C PHE A 12 7.47 -9.45 6.00
N ALA A 13 8.78 -9.23 5.84
CA ALA A 13 9.72 -10.26 5.39
C ALA A 13 9.83 -11.42 6.40
N SER A 14 9.71 -11.13 7.70
CA SER A 14 9.75 -12.16 8.74
C SER A 14 8.51 -13.06 8.71
N LYS A 15 7.31 -12.48 8.59
CA LYS A 15 6.04 -13.20 8.64
C LYS A 15 5.76 -14.01 7.38
N LEU A 16 6.22 -13.52 6.23
CA LEU A 16 5.91 -14.11 4.92
C LEU A 16 7.08 -14.91 4.34
N ARG A 17 8.15 -15.11 5.11
CA ARG A 17 9.35 -15.84 4.68
C ARG A 17 9.01 -17.21 4.09
N GLY A 18 9.46 -17.44 2.86
CA GLY A 18 9.29 -18.72 2.17
C GLY A 18 7.87 -18.98 1.64
N GLN A 19 6.95 -18.04 1.81
CA GLN A 19 5.59 -18.15 1.30
C GLN A 19 5.46 -17.43 -0.05
N LYS A 20 4.67 -18.02 -0.95
CA LYS A 20 4.37 -17.48 -2.27
C LYS A 20 2.86 -17.50 -2.50
N PHE A 21 2.32 -16.45 -3.11
CA PHE A 21 0.89 -16.26 -3.29
C PHE A 21 0.55 -15.96 -4.75
N ARG A 22 -0.59 -16.49 -5.20
CA ARG A 22 -1.19 -16.18 -6.52
C ARG A 22 -2.21 -15.05 -6.43
N THR A 23 -2.65 -14.70 -5.23
CA THR A 23 -3.71 -13.72 -4.97
C THR A 23 -3.27 -12.80 -3.86
N ILE A 24 -3.19 -11.52 -4.16
CA ILE A 24 -2.90 -10.47 -3.17
C ILE A 24 -4.14 -9.58 -3.05
N LEU A 25 -4.58 -9.33 -1.82
CA LEU A 25 -5.55 -8.30 -1.48
C LEU A 25 -4.86 -7.33 -0.52
N ALA A 26 -4.78 -6.07 -0.90
CA ALA A 26 -4.04 -5.07 -0.13
C ALA A 26 -4.87 -3.80 0.06
N ASP A 27 -4.83 -3.27 1.28
CA ASP A 27 -5.35 -1.96 1.67
C ASP A 27 -4.22 -1.17 2.35
N PRO A 28 -3.35 -0.50 1.56
CA PRO A 28 -2.23 0.24 2.13
C PRO A 28 -2.68 1.42 3.00
N PRO A 29 -1.88 1.81 4.01
CA PRO A 29 -2.24 2.92 4.89
C PRO A 29 -1.95 4.28 4.22
N TRP A 30 -2.71 4.63 3.18
CA TRP A 30 -2.46 5.80 2.33
C TRP A 30 -2.38 7.14 3.09
N ARG A 31 -1.34 7.92 2.80
CA ARG A 31 -1.21 9.31 3.27
C ARG A 31 -1.67 10.31 2.20
N PHE A 32 -2.68 11.11 2.51
CA PHE A 32 -3.14 12.20 1.64
C PHE A 32 -2.18 13.40 1.70
N LEU A 33 -1.82 13.94 0.53
CA LEU A 33 -0.99 15.15 0.41
C LEU A 33 -1.79 16.42 0.76
N ASN A 34 -3.04 16.51 0.31
CA ASN A 34 -3.90 17.66 0.56
C ASN A 34 -4.54 17.57 1.95
N ARG A 35 -3.99 18.35 2.89
CA ARG A 35 -4.54 18.53 4.25
C ARG A 35 -5.67 19.57 4.33
N THR A 36 -6.05 20.20 3.22
CA THR A 36 -7.12 21.21 3.17
C THR A 36 -8.47 20.58 2.84
N GLY A 37 -9.34 20.52 3.85
CA GLY A 37 -10.68 19.92 3.82
C GLY A 37 -10.99 19.22 5.16
N LYS A 38 -12.21 18.71 5.37
CA LYS A 38 -12.63 18.03 6.63
C LYS A 38 -11.76 16.84 7.07
N VAL A 39 -10.76 16.46 6.27
CA VAL A 39 -9.72 15.44 6.52
C VAL A 39 -8.42 16.06 7.08
N ALA A 40 -8.47 17.33 7.52
CA ALA A 40 -7.34 17.97 8.18
C ALA A 40 -6.84 17.11 9.38
N PRO A 41 -5.52 16.95 9.58
CA PRO A 41 -4.92 16.15 10.66
C PRO A 41 -5.26 16.62 12.08
N GLU A 42 -5.86 17.79 12.19
CA GLU A 42 -6.14 18.54 13.41
C GLU A 42 -7.43 18.10 14.13
N HIS A 43 -8.22 17.17 13.55
CA HIS A 43 -9.33 16.52 14.25
C HIS A 43 -8.84 15.38 15.16
N ARG A 44 -8.51 15.79 16.39
CA ARG A 44 -7.92 15.08 17.53
C ARG A 44 -8.87 14.06 18.22
N ARG A 45 -9.58 13.20 17.48
CA ARG A 45 -10.59 12.29 18.08
C ARG A 45 -10.59 10.82 17.65
N LEU A 46 -9.66 10.36 16.83
CA LEU A 46 -9.53 8.94 16.49
C LEU A 46 -8.07 8.55 16.65
N ASN A 47 -7.79 7.43 17.32
CA ASN A 47 -6.47 6.79 17.26
C ASN A 47 -6.18 6.51 15.78
N ARG A 48 -5.47 7.42 15.12
CA ARG A 48 -5.11 7.25 13.71
C ARG A 48 -3.97 6.26 13.68
N TYR A 49 -4.19 5.13 13.02
CA TYR A 49 -3.11 4.23 12.63
C TYR A 49 -2.09 5.02 11.79
N GLY A 50 -0.82 4.61 11.84
CA GLY A 50 0.25 5.22 11.04
C GLY A 50 -0.13 5.20 9.56
N THR A 51 0.18 6.29 8.84
CA THR A 51 -0.02 6.36 7.38
C THR A 51 1.33 6.42 6.69
N MET A 52 1.43 5.85 5.50
CA MET A 52 2.62 5.79 4.66
C MET A 52 2.43 6.66 3.43
N SER A 53 3.50 7.34 3.02
CA SER A 53 3.56 7.97 1.70
C SER A 53 3.54 6.91 0.60
N THR A 54 3.15 7.30 -0.62
CA THR A 54 3.19 6.41 -1.79
C THR A 54 4.57 5.78 -1.98
N HIS A 55 5.64 6.55 -1.78
CA HIS A 55 7.01 6.03 -1.85
C HIS A 55 7.27 4.91 -0.84
N GLU A 56 6.91 5.12 0.43
CA GLU A 56 7.06 4.11 1.48
C GLU A 56 6.24 2.84 1.17
N ILE A 57 5.05 2.98 0.56
CA ILE A 57 4.21 1.84 0.15
C ILE A 57 4.87 1.07 -1.02
N CYS A 58 5.43 1.78 -2.00
CA CYS A 58 6.15 1.17 -3.12
C CYS A 58 7.36 0.34 -2.67
N GLU A 59 8.01 0.73 -1.56
CA GLU A 59 9.18 0.02 -1.01
C GLU A 59 8.83 -1.30 -0.31
N LEU A 60 7.55 -1.60 -0.08
CA LEU A 60 7.14 -2.88 0.51
C LEU A 60 7.51 -4.04 -0.44
N PRO A 61 8.16 -5.11 0.05
CA PRO A 61 8.71 -6.18 -0.79
C PRO A 61 7.64 -7.20 -1.25
N VAL A 62 6.49 -6.72 -1.74
CA VAL A 62 5.38 -7.57 -2.18
C VAL A 62 5.80 -8.47 -3.35
N ALA A 63 6.67 -7.99 -4.24
CA ALA A 63 7.20 -8.79 -5.35
C ALA A 63 7.91 -10.07 -4.88
N GLU A 64 8.51 -10.07 -3.68
CA GLU A 64 9.23 -11.21 -3.13
C GLU A 64 8.33 -12.37 -2.73
N ILE A 65 7.04 -12.13 -2.53
CA ILE A 65 6.05 -13.15 -2.11
C ILE A 65 5.14 -13.59 -3.27
N LEU A 66 5.43 -13.18 -4.51
CA LEU A 66 4.60 -13.55 -5.66
C LEU A 66 5.01 -14.88 -6.27
N GLU A 67 4.01 -15.68 -6.63
CA GLU A 67 4.13 -16.71 -7.67
C GLU A 67 4.32 -16.05 -9.06
N PRO A 68 4.89 -16.75 -10.07
CA PRO A 68 5.11 -16.18 -11.41
C PRO A 68 3.84 -15.67 -12.10
N THR A 69 2.69 -16.25 -11.76
CA THR A 69 1.37 -15.77 -12.19
C THR A 69 0.54 -15.46 -10.97
N ALA A 70 0.35 -14.17 -10.71
CA ALA A 70 -0.41 -13.67 -9.59
C ALA A 70 -1.29 -12.49 -10.01
N HIS A 71 -2.30 -12.18 -9.20
CA HIS A 71 -3.16 -11.00 -9.38
C HIS A 71 -3.31 -10.24 -8.06
N LEU A 72 -3.52 -8.93 -8.19
CA LEU A 72 -3.63 -7.98 -7.09
C LEU A 72 -4.98 -7.29 -7.12
N TYR A 73 -5.68 -7.32 -5.99
CA TYR A 73 -6.75 -6.39 -5.66
C TYR A 73 -6.17 -5.34 -4.71
N LEU A 74 -5.96 -4.13 -5.23
CA LEU A 74 -5.44 -3.01 -4.45
C LEU A 74 -6.57 -2.03 -4.16
N TRP A 75 -6.89 -1.83 -2.88
CA TRP A 75 -7.82 -0.79 -2.48
C TRP A 75 -7.13 0.57 -2.55
N THR A 76 -7.81 1.56 -3.12
CA THR A 76 -7.34 2.94 -3.14
C THR A 76 -8.51 3.93 -3.09
N PRO A 77 -8.36 5.07 -2.40
CA PRO A 77 -9.28 6.20 -2.55
C PRO A 77 -9.21 6.78 -3.97
N ASN A 78 -10.33 7.24 -4.52
CA ASN A 78 -10.38 7.86 -5.86
C ASN A 78 -9.38 9.01 -6.05
N ALA A 79 -9.12 9.78 -5.00
CA ALA A 79 -8.17 10.89 -5.03
C ALA A 79 -6.70 10.46 -5.16
N LEU A 80 -6.39 9.17 -4.95
CA LEU A 80 -5.05 8.58 -4.97
C LEU A 80 -4.92 7.49 -6.05
N LEU A 81 -5.79 7.51 -7.06
CA LEU A 81 -5.74 6.55 -8.16
C LEU A 81 -4.38 6.58 -8.90
N PRO A 82 -3.80 7.75 -9.23
CA PRO A 82 -2.47 7.80 -9.86
C PRO A 82 -1.37 7.15 -9.00
N GLU A 83 -1.42 7.35 -7.67
CA GLU A 83 -0.51 6.77 -6.70
C GLU A 83 -0.67 5.26 -6.60
N ALA A 84 -1.90 4.76 -6.64
CA ALA A 84 -2.16 3.32 -6.63
C ALA A 84 -1.60 2.63 -7.87
N LEU A 85 -1.68 3.25 -9.05
CA LEU A 85 -1.06 2.72 -10.27
C LEU A 85 0.46 2.65 -10.15
N GLN A 86 1.09 3.64 -9.49
CA GLN A 86 2.53 3.60 -9.21
C GLN A 86 2.88 2.44 -8.27
N VAL A 87 2.09 2.21 -7.21
CA VAL A 87 2.29 1.09 -6.27
C VAL A 87 2.13 -0.26 -6.98
N MET A 88 1.08 -0.42 -7.80
CA MET A 88 0.89 -1.65 -8.60
C MET A 88 2.12 -1.94 -9.45
N GLN A 89 2.63 -0.93 -10.17
CA GLN A 89 3.81 -1.07 -11.00
C GLN A 89 5.06 -1.42 -10.18
N ALA A 90 5.28 -0.75 -9.05
CA ALA A 90 6.43 -1.01 -8.17
C ALA A 90 6.42 -2.44 -7.61
N TRP A 91 5.24 -2.99 -7.33
CA TRP A 91 5.08 -4.36 -6.86
C TRP A 91 5.11 -5.41 -7.97
N GLY A 92 5.27 -4.99 -9.24
CA GLY A 92 5.38 -5.89 -10.39
C GLY A 92 4.06 -6.29 -11.04
N PHE A 93 2.98 -5.54 -10.79
CA PHE A 93 1.67 -5.77 -11.40
C PHE A 93 1.36 -4.79 -12.53
N GLU A 94 0.66 -5.28 -13.55
CA GLU A 94 0.10 -4.48 -14.63
C GLU A 94 -1.37 -4.18 -14.34
N TYR A 95 -1.78 -2.92 -14.45
CA TYR A 95 -3.18 -2.53 -14.30
C TYR A 95 -4.05 -3.14 -15.41
N LYS A 96 -5.20 -3.73 -15.04
CA LYS A 96 -6.16 -4.32 -15.98
C LYS A 96 -7.54 -3.67 -15.93
N SER A 97 -8.07 -3.42 -14.73
CA SER A 97 -9.42 -2.87 -14.56
C SER A 97 -9.58 -2.23 -13.17
N ASN A 98 -10.68 -1.51 -12.99
CA ASN A 98 -11.05 -0.87 -11.73
C ASN A 98 -12.47 -1.31 -11.33
N ILE A 99 -12.66 -1.60 -10.04
CA ILE A 99 -13.95 -1.94 -9.44
C ILE A 99 -14.30 -0.82 -8.46
N VAL A 100 -15.44 -0.16 -8.67
CA VAL A 100 -15.88 0.98 -7.85
C VAL A 100 -16.96 0.51 -6.88
N TRP A 101 -16.78 0.83 -5.60
CA TRP A 101 -17.75 0.62 -4.52
C TRP A 101 -18.51 1.90 -4.22
#